data_AF-A0A0K2UPN1-F1
#
_entry.id   AF-A0A0K2UPN1-F1
#
_cell.length_a   1.000
_cell.length_b   1.000
_cell.length_c   1.000
_cell.angle_alpha   90.00
_cell.angle_beta   90.00
_cell.angle_gamma   90.00
#
_symmetry.space_group_name_H-M   'P 1'
#
loop_
_entity.id
_entity.type
_entity.pdbx_description
1 polymer ?
#
loop_
_entity_poly.entity_id
_entity_poly.type
_entity_poly.pdbx_seq_one_letter_code
_entity_poly.pdbx_strand_id
1 'polypeptide(L)'
;MYKKQLEKETIFECPDFDGEQIGSPNWIHILELYRINSLNNPRMAHRLNEKALNPTLNEKTNAKLCDIIFHDSTISGMQYYYEKCHHEFKSTLNFLKIIRKW
;
A
#
# COMPACT_ATOMS: atom_id res chain seq x y z
N MET A 1 -7.01 7.11 34.46
CA MET A 1 -7.69 6.35 33.38
C MET A 1 -7.82 7.24 32.16
N TYR A 2 -6.92 7.11 31.18
CA TYR A 2 -7.00 7.89 29.94
C TYR A 2 -8.09 7.31 29.04
N LYS A 3 -9.08 8.13 28.68
CA LYS A 3 -10.08 7.80 27.68
C LYS A 3 -9.36 7.63 26.34
N LYS A 4 -9.29 6.41 25.84
CA LYS A 4 -8.91 6.11 24.46
C LYS A 4 -10.06 6.63 23.58
N GLN A 5 -9.89 7.83 23.04
CA GLN A 5 -10.79 8.36 22.03
C GLN A 5 -10.70 7.39 20.85
N LEU A 6 -11.78 6.65 20.59
CA LEU A 6 -11.92 5.86 19.37
C LEU A 6 -11.95 6.88 18.23
N GLU A 7 -10.78 7.18 17.68
CA GLU A 7 -10.66 7.89 16.42
C GLU A 7 -11.47 7.09 15.40
N LYS A 8 -12.55 7.69 14.89
CA LYS A 8 -13.25 7.18 13.71
C LYS A 8 -12.16 6.89 12.67
N GLU A 9 -12.04 5.66 12.20
CA GLU A 9 -11.12 5.34 11.10
C GLU A 9 -11.47 6.27 9.94
N THR A 10 -10.63 7.27 9.72
CA THR A 10 -10.80 8.23 8.63
C THR A 10 -10.46 7.48 7.35
N ILE A 11 -11.50 7.12 6.59
CA ILE A 11 -11.32 6.57 5.25
C ILE A 11 -10.57 7.60 4.42
N PHE A 12 -9.46 7.19 3.83
CA PHE A 12 -8.77 8.00 2.85
C PHE A 12 -9.52 7.89 1.52
N GLU A 13 -10.19 8.97 1.12
CA GLU A 13 -10.79 9.09 -0.20
C GLU A 13 -9.87 9.89 -1.12
N CYS A 14 -9.47 9.26 -2.22
CA CYS A 14 -8.66 9.88 -3.26
C CYS A 14 -9.59 10.22 -4.43
N PRO A 15 -9.71 11.51 -4.81
CA PRO A 15 -10.54 11.89 -5.93
C PRO A 15 -10.03 11.28 -7.23
N ASP A 16 -10.89 11.22 -8.25
CA ASP A 16 -10.48 10.85 -9.59
C ASP A 16 -9.32 11.75 -10.05
N PHE A 17 -8.32 11.16 -10.67
CA PHE A 17 -7.10 11.85 -11.07
C PHE A 17 -6.62 11.31 -12.42
N ASP A 18 -6.22 12.20 -13.33
CA ASP A 18 -5.70 11.84 -14.66
C ASP A 18 -6.64 10.89 -15.46
N GLY A 19 -7.95 11.05 -15.28
CA GLY A 19 -8.97 10.20 -15.91
C GLY A 19 -9.15 8.81 -15.30
N GLU A 20 -8.43 8.49 -14.21
CA GLU A 20 -8.56 7.25 -13.47
C GLU A 20 -9.46 7.41 -12.23
N GLN A 21 -10.39 6.48 -12.04
CA GLN A 21 -11.16 6.35 -10.80
C GLN A 21 -10.33 5.61 -9.74
N ILE A 22 -10.03 6.32 -8.65
CA ILE A 22 -9.20 5.79 -7.56
C ILE A 22 -10.08 5.27 -6.42
N GLY A 23 -10.97 6.12 -5.91
CA GLY A 23 -11.88 5.77 -4.81
C GLY A 23 -11.19 5.84 -3.45
N SER A 24 -11.23 4.75 -2.68
CA SER A 24 -10.72 4.73 -1.30
C SER A 24 -9.53 3.77 -1.14
N PRO A 25 -8.29 4.20 -1.44
CA PRO A 25 -7.09 3.43 -1.14
C PRO A 25 -6.99 3.13 0.35
N ASN A 26 -6.58 1.91 0.68
CA ASN A 26 -6.44 1.48 2.07
C ASN A 26 -5.03 0.93 2.33
N TRP A 27 -4.42 1.42 3.42
CA TRP A 27 -3.12 0.96 3.90
C TRP A 27 -3.12 -0.53 4.28
N ILE A 28 -4.25 -1.05 4.76
CA ILE A 28 -4.42 -2.47 5.12
C ILE A 28 -4.09 -3.38 3.95
N HIS A 29 -4.41 -2.98 2.70
CA HIS A 29 -4.11 -3.78 1.51
C HIS A 29 -2.59 -3.95 1.28
N ILE A 30 -1.78 -2.95 1.64
CA ILE A 30 -0.31 -3.03 1.52
C ILE A 30 0.27 -3.93 2.62
N LEU A 31 -0.27 -3.86 3.84
CA LEU A 31 0.08 -4.78 4.93
C LEU A 31 -0.27 -6.23 4.58
N GLU A 32 -1.44 -6.43 3.98
CA GLU A 32 -1.89 -7.75 3.53
C GLU A 32 -1.03 -8.29 2.40
N LEU A 33 -0.70 -7.46 1.40
CA LEU A 33 0.27 -7.81 0.35
C LEU A 33 1.59 -8.28 0.95
N TYR A 34 2.13 -7.57 1.95
CA TYR A 34 3.37 -7.97 2.60
C TYR A 34 3.27 -9.33 3.28
N ARG A 35 2.16 -9.60 3.98
CA ARG A 35 1.91 -10.91 4.63
C ARG A 35 1.83 -12.03 3.61
N ILE A 36 1.01 -11.87 2.57
CA ILE A 36 0.82 -12.88 1.52
C ILE A 36 2.15 -13.11 0.78
N ASN A 37 2.85 -12.03 0.40
CA ASN A 37 4.12 -12.12 -0.30
C ASN A 37 5.22 -12.78 0.56
N SER A 38 5.20 -12.62 1.89
CA SER A 38 6.16 -13.27 2.78
C SER A 38 5.97 -14.80 2.86
N LEU A 39 4.76 -15.29 2.61
CA LEU A 39 4.43 -16.72 2.63
C LEU A 39 4.62 -17.42 1.28
N ASN A 40 4.77 -16.66 0.19
CA ASN A 40 4.84 -17.20 -1.17
C ASN A 40 6.25 -17.10 -1.77
N ASN A 41 6.59 -18.06 -2.63
CA ASN A 41 7.83 -18.09 -3.39
C ASN A 41 7.51 -18.42 -4.86
N PRO A 42 7.91 -17.59 -5.86
CA PRO A 42 8.71 -16.37 -5.74
C PRO A 42 7.97 -15.17 -5.14
N ARG A 43 8.73 -14.30 -4.46
CA ARG A 43 8.24 -13.06 -3.87
C ARG A 43 8.15 -11.98 -4.94
N MET A 44 6.93 -11.66 -5.40
CA MET A 44 6.69 -10.61 -6.39
C MET A 44 7.07 -9.22 -5.84
N ALA A 45 6.58 -8.89 -4.64
CA ALA A 45 6.88 -7.63 -3.96
C ALA A 45 8.17 -7.71 -3.12
N HIS A 46 9.27 -8.21 -3.69
CA HIS A 46 10.51 -8.54 -2.96
C HIS A 46 11.18 -7.37 -2.21
N ARG A 47 10.92 -6.12 -2.61
CA ARG A 47 11.45 -4.93 -1.91
C ARG A 47 10.62 -4.50 -0.72
N LEU A 48 9.34 -4.89 -0.68
CA LEU A 48 8.42 -4.53 0.40
C LEU A 48 8.89 -5.19 1.69
N ASN A 49 9.09 -4.38 2.72
CA ASN A 49 9.68 -4.82 3.99
C ASN A 49 9.08 -4.06 5.17
N GLU A 50 9.28 -4.59 6.37
CA GLU A 50 8.73 -4.05 7.61
C GLU A 50 9.11 -2.58 7.87
N LYS A 51 10.32 -2.14 7.48
CA LYS A 51 10.74 -0.74 7.69
C LYS A 51 9.99 0.24 6.80
N ALA A 52 9.61 -0.18 5.59
CA ALA A 52 8.76 0.64 4.72
C ALA A 52 7.34 0.74 5.29
N LEU A 53 6.86 -0.31 5.96
CA LEU A 53 5.51 -0.36 6.51
C LEU A 53 5.37 0.32 7.87
N ASN A 54 6.40 0.19 8.71
CA ASN A 54 6.43 0.67 10.10
C ASN A 54 7.74 1.42 10.37
N PRO A 55 8.01 2.56 9.71
CA PRO A 55 9.22 3.32 9.93
C PRO A 55 9.27 3.90 11.34
N THR A 56 10.44 3.83 11.99
CA THR A 56 10.69 4.58 13.22
C THR A 56 10.65 6.09 12.98
N LEU A 57 10.57 6.90 14.03
CA LEU A 57 10.48 8.37 13.91
C LEU A 57 11.61 8.96 13.04
N ASN A 58 12.84 8.44 13.19
CA ASN A 58 14.00 8.88 12.43
C ASN A 58 13.98 8.36 10.98
N GLU A 59 13.30 7.24 10.72
CA GLU A 59 13.19 6.63 9.40
C GLU A 59 12.07 7.25 8.56
N LYS A 60 11.09 7.95 9.15
CA LYS A 60 9.97 8.59 8.44
C LYS A 60 10.41 9.65 7.42
N THR A 61 11.55 10.29 7.64
CA THR A 61 12.12 11.28 6.70
C THR A 61 12.93 10.62 5.58
N ASN A 62 13.11 9.29 5.61
CA ASN A 62 13.84 8.57 4.58
C ASN A 62 12.94 8.30 3.37
N ALA A 63 13.10 9.14 2.34
CA ALA A 63 12.37 9.01 1.08
C ALA A 63 12.52 7.63 0.42
N LYS A 64 13.64 6.92 0.63
CA LYS A 64 13.83 5.57 0.08
C LYS A 64 12.88 4.53 0.69
N LEU A 65 12.53 4.68 1.97
CA LEU A 65 11.55 3.79 2.61
C LEU A 65 10.15 4.05 2.08
N CYS A 66 9.82 5.31 1.79
CA CYS A 66 8.56 5.69 1.15
C CYS A 66 8.48 5.15 -0.29
N ASP A 67 9.53 5.31 -1.09
CA ASP A 67 9.60 4.84 -2.49
C ASP A 67 9.32 3.33 -2.62
N ILE A 68 9.74 2.52 -1.64
CA ILE A 68 9.48 1.07 -1.63
C ILE A 68 7.98 0.75 -1.71
N ILE A 69 7.11 1.57 -1.11
CA ILE A 69 5.66 1.37 -1.14
C ILE A 69 5.10 1.52 -2.56
N PHE A 70 5.63 2.48 -3.31
CA PHE A 70 5.20 2.81 -4.67
C PHE A 70 6.05 2.14 -5.75
N HIS A 71 7.03 1.33 -5.35
CA HIS A 71 7.95 0.68 -6.27
C HIS A 71 7.26 -0.31 -7.20
N ASP A 72 7.79 -0.47 -8.42
CA ASP A 72 7.20 -1.30 -9.47
C ASP A 72 6.98 -2.76 -9.02
N SER A 73 7.88 -3.32 -8.20
CA SER A 73 7.70 -4.65 -7.61
C SER A 73 6.47 -4.77 -6.70
N THR A 74 6.17 -3.71 -5.94
CA THR A 74 5.01 -3.66 -5.04
C THR A 74 3.73 -3.56 -5.86
N ILE A 75 3.73 -2.73 -6.90
CA ILE A 75 2.62 -2.60 -7.86
C ILE A 75 2.38 -3.93 -8.59
N SER A 76 3.42 -4.58 -9.11
CA SER A 76 3.30 -5.88 -9.78
C SER A 76 2.79 -6.97 -8.83
N GLY A 77 3.25 -6.99 -7.58
CA GLY A 77 2.74 -7.90 -6.56
C GLY A 77 1.26 -7.66 -6.28
N MET A 78 0.85 -6.41 -6.10
CA MET A 78 -0.54 -6.05 -5.87
C MET A 78 -1.44 -6.39 -7.07
N GLN A 79 -0.97 -6.11 -8.30
CA GLN A 79 -1.67 -6.48 -9.54
C GLN A 79 -1.89 -7.99 -9.64
N TYR A 80 -0.85 -8.78 -9.37
CA TYR A 80 -0.94 -10.24 -9.44
C TYR A 80 -1.99 -10.80 -8.46
N TYR A 81 -1.99 -10.34 -7.21
CA TYR A 81 -2.98 -10.80 -6.23
C TYR A 81 -4.38 -10.25 -6.48
N TYR A 82 -4.49 -9.03 -7.02
CA TYR A 82 -5.74 -8.45 -7.49
C TYR A 82 -6.40 -9.32 -8.58
N GLU A 83 -5.61 -9.78 -9.56
CA GLU A 83 -6.11 -10.63 -10.65
C GLU A 83 -6.49 -12.04 -10.18
N LYS A 84 -5.82 -12.55 -9.13
CA LYS A 84 -6.08 -13.90 -8.63
C LYS A 84 -7.27 -14.00 -7.68
N CYS A 85 -7.33 -13.16 -6.65
CA CYS A 85 -8.34 -13.33 -5.59
C CYS A 85 -8.60 -12.11 -4.69
N HIS A 86 -7.76 -11.07 -4.75
CA HIS A 86 -7.86 -9.89 -3.87
C HIS A 86 -8.40 -8.67 -4.62
N HIS A 87 -9.63 -8.76 -5.11
CA HIS A 87 -10.24 -7.69 -5.92
C HIS A 87 -10.42 -6.37 -5.14
N GLU A 88 -10.47 -6.43 -3.82
CA GLU A 88 -10.45 -5.29 -2.90
C GLU A 88 -9.20 -4.40 -3.04
N PHE A 89 -8.10 -4.93 -3.58
CA PHE A 89 -6.88 -4.16 -3.80
C PHE A 89 -7.01 -3.10 -4.91
N LYS A 90 -8.09 -3.11 -5.70
CA LYS A 90 -8.25 -2.25 -6.89
C LYS A 90 -7.98 -0.76 -6.62
N SER A 91 -8.59 -0.18 -5.59
CA SER A 91 -8.44 1.25 -5.29
C SER A 91 -7.00 1.59 -4.89
N THR A 92 -6.39 0.77 -4.03
CA THR A 92 -4.98 0.92 -3.64
C THR A 92 -4.05 0.74 -4.84
N LEU A 93 -4.29 -0.25 -5.70
CA LEU A 93 -3.49 -0.51 -6.88
C LEU A 93 -3.48 0.67 -7.86
N ASN A 94 -4.65 1.24 -8.13
CA ASN A 94 -4.77 2.43 -8.98
C ASN A 94 -4.01 3.60 -8.36
N PHE A 95 -4.19 3.83 -7.06
CA PHE A 95 -3.45 4.87 -6.34
C PHE A 95 -1.93 4.70 -6.42
N LEU A 96 -1.41 3.48 -6.19
CA LEU A 96 0.03 3.23 -6.27
C LEU A 96 0.58 3.51 -7.67
N LYS A 97 -0.15 3.14 -8.72
CA LYS A 97 0.24 3.42 -10.11
C LYS A 97 0.31 4.92 -10.40
N ILE A 98 -0.64 5.69 -9.89
CA ILE A 98 -0.68 7.15 -10.08
C ILE A 98 0.49 7.81 -9.36
N ILE A 99 0.73 7.48 -8.09
CA ILE A 99 1.87 8.04 -7.34
C ILE A 99 3.20 7.64 -7.96
N ARG A 100 3.31 6.45 -8.58
CA ARG A 100 4.54 6.04 -9.27
C ARG A 100 4.78 6.81 -10.57
N LYS A 101 3.71 7.25 -11.24
CA LYS A 101 3.76 7.95 -12.52
C LYS A 101 4.18 9.43 -12.39
N TRP A 102 3.90 10.07 -11.25
CA TRP A 102 4.04 11.51 -11.02
C TRP A 102 5.04 11.82 -9.91
#